data_AF-A0A183FYB6-F1
#
_entry.id   AF-A0A183FYB6-F1
#
_cell.length_a   1.000
_cell.length_b   1.000
_cell.length_c   1.000
_cell.angle_alpha   90.00
_cell.angle_beta   90.00
_cell.angle_gamma   90.00
#
_symmetry.space_group_name_H-M   'P 1'
#
loop_
_entity.id
_entity.type
_entity.pdbx_description
1 polymer ?
#
loop_
_entity_poly.entity_id
_entity_poly.type
_entity_poly.pdbx_seq_one_letter_code
_entity_poly.pdbx_strand_id
1 'polypeptide(L)'
;MKQRPSKEAGGSYETLALQLKVPKEHMGYKEALTTQLQERDVDNSEKNSQEGVKLTKEHHLEDEAEQRRQQRIAFIRQRLKQLKERARAIRKGAALHTLLGLRGSISVEDRQDRLLYKKGDVHDIGNYRPICLLSLIYKLFTRVILNRISRTLDEGQPGEQAGFRRGFSTIDHVHTITKLIEVSREYKPLAVP
;
A
#
# COMPACT_ATOMS: atom_id res chain seq x y z
N MET A 1 68.78 -39.83 16.59
CA MET A 1 68.07 -40.12 15.32
C MET A 1 68.31 -38.96 14.37
N LYS A 2 69.17 -39.21 13.37
CA LYS A 2 69.47 -38.50 12.10
C LYS A 2 69.50 -36.96 12.08
N GLN A 3 70.72 -36.44 12.19
CA GLN A 3 71.16 -35.13 11.68
C GLN A 3 70.90 -35.02 10.16
N ARG A 4 70.48 -33.84 9.67
CA ARG A 4 70.50 -33.50 8.23
C ARG A 4 71.92 -33.09 7.84
N PRO A 5 72.53 -33.68 6.79
CA PRO A 5 73.68 -33.08 6.16
C PRO A 5 73.26 -31.96 5.19
N SER A 6 74.19 -31.02 5.06
CA SER A 6 74.20 -29.73 4.40
C SER A 6 73.96 -29.77 2.88
N LYS A 7 73.37 -28.69 2.38
CA LYS A 7 73.27 -28.33 0.96
C LYS A 7 74.62 -27.87 0.43
N GLU A 8 75.43 -28.74 -0.17
CA GLU A 8 76.53 -28.30 -1.05
C GLU A 8 76.79 -29.32 -2.16
N ALA A 9 76.33 -29.01 -3.37
CA ALA A 9 76.96 -29.37 -4.64
C ALA A 9 76.21 -28.64 -5.77
N GLY A 10 76.23 -27.31 -5.74
CA GLY A 10 75.77 -26.50 -6.86
C GLY A 10 76.82 -26.52 -7.97
N GLY A 11 76.87 -27.60 -8.74
CA GLY A 11 77.48 -27.54 -10.07
C GLY A 11 76.58 -26.67 -10.94
N SER A 12 77.09 -25.53 -11.42
CA SER A 12 76.34 -24.65 -12.33
C SER A 12 75.83 -25.47 -13.52
N TYR A 13 74.64 -25.15 -14.03
CA TYR A 13 74.05 -25.80 -15.21
C TYR A 13 75.04 -25.80 -16.39
N GLU A 14 75.92 -24.79 -16.46
CA GLU A 14 77.00 -24.69 -17.43
C GLU A 14 78.06 -25.79 -17.27
N THR A 15 78.38 -26.18 -16.04
CA THR A 15 79.34 -27.24 -15.74
C THR A 15 78.79 -28.62 -16.14
N LEU A 16 77.50 -28.86 -15.88
CA LEU A 16 76.81 -30.09 -16.27
C LEU A 16 76.59 -30.20 -17.79
N ALA A 17 76.28 -29.08 -18.46
CA ALA A 17 76.09 -29.04 -19.91
C ALA A 17 77.40 -29.30 -20.68
N LEU A 18 78.54 -28.81 -20.17
CA LEU A 18 79.87 -29.09 -20.73
C LEU A 18 80.28 -30.56 -20.57
N GLN A 19 79.94 -31.19 -19.43
CA GLN A 19 80.20 -32.62 -19.21
C GLN A 19 79.33 -33.52 -20.10
N LEU A 20 78.12 -33.09 -20.44
CA LEU A 20 77.16 -33.84 -21.27
C LEU A 20 77.25 -33.54 -22.77
N LYS A 21 78.17 -32.67 -23.22
CA LYS A 21 78.36 -32.24 -24.63
C LYS A 21 77.03 -31.83 -25.31
N VAL A 22 76.19 -31.08 -24.60
CA VAL A 22 74.90 -30.61 -25.15
C VAL A 22 75.16 -29.62 -26.29
N PRO A 23 74.58 -29.81 -27.50
CA PRO A 23 74.77 -28.92 -28.63
C PRO A 23 74.38 -27.47 -28.31
N LYS A 24 75.19 -26.49 -28.72
CA LYS A 24 74.96 -25.04 -28.45
C LYS A 24 73.64 -24.52 -29.02
N GLU A 25 73.06 -25.24 -29.97
CA GLU A 25 71.77 -24.96 -30.60
C GLU A 25 70.61 -24.92 -29.58
N HIS A 26 70.74 -25.64 -28.47
CA HIS A 26 69.74 -25.64 -27.39
C HIS A 26 69.92 -24.51 -26.36
N MET A 27 70.88 -23.60 -26.54
CA MET A 27 71.05 -22.43 -25.66
C MET A 27 69.90 -21.42 -25.79
N GLY A 28 69.35 -21.25 -26.99
CA GLY A 28 68.20 -20.35 -27.22
C GLY A 28 66.93 -20.80 -26.50
N TYR A 29 66.81 -22.09 -26.17
CA TYR A 29 65.68 -22.61 -25.39
C TYR A 29 65.67 -22.09 -23.95
N LYS A 30 66.82 -21.78 -23.36
CA LYS A 30 66.91 -21.23 -22.00
C LYS A 30 66.43 -19.78 -21.96
N GLU A 31 66.85 -18.97 -22.93
CA GLU A 31 66.40 -17.58 -23.08
C GLU A 31 64.91 -17.55 -23.37
N ALA A 32 64.42 -18.38 -24.30
CA ALA A 32 62.98 -18.50 -24.58
C ALA A 32 62.16 -18.92 -23.34
N LEU A 33 62.62 -19.91 -22.56
CA LEU A 33 61.92 -20.33 -21.34
C LEU A 33 61.93 -19.24 -20.27
N THR A 34 63.05 -18.52 -20.11
CA THR A 34 63.15 -17.45 -19.10
C THR A 34 62.30 -16.25 -19.48
N THR A 35 62.27 -15.87 -20.76
CA THR A 35 61.36 -14.85 -21.27
C THR A 35 59.90 -15.26 -21.10
N GLN A 36 59.52 -16.50 -21.42
CA GLN A 36 58.16 -17.00 -21.22
C GLN A 36 57.74 -17.06 -19.75
N LEU A 37 58.66 -17.40 -18.85
CA LEU A 37 58.39 -17.39 -17.40
C LEU A 37 58.22 -15.95 -16.89
N GLN A 38 59.08 -15.02 -17.34
CA GLN A 38 58.98 -13.60 -16.98
C GLN A 38 57.70 -12.95 -17.53
N GLU A 39 57.34 -13.21 -18.78
CA GLU A 39 56.10 -12.73 -19.39
C GLU A 39 54.87 -13.29 -18.68
N ARG A 40 54.87 -14.59 -18.33
CA ARG A 40 53.79 -15.19 -17.52
C ARG A 40 53.66 -14.54 -16.13
N ASP A 41 54.78 -14.22 -15.48
CA ASP A 41 54.77 -13.59 -14.16
C ASP A 41 54.24 -12.14 -14.22
N VAL A 42 54.59 -11.39 -15.28
CA VAL A 42 54.06 -10.04 -15.53
C VAL A 42 52.55 -10.08 -15.79
N ASP A 43 52.08 -10.97 -16.66
CA ASP A 43 50.65 -11.15 -16.94
C ASP A 43 49.85 -11.53 -15.69
N ASN A 44 50.41 -12.39 -14.83
CA ASN A 44 49.76 -12.78 -13.57
C ASN A 44 49.73 -11.62 -12.57
N SER A 45 50.81 -10.83 -12.50
CA SER A 45 50.89 -9.63 -11.68
C SER A 45 49.87 -8.58 -12.11
N GLU A 46 49.73 -8.33 -13.42
CA GLU A 46 48.78 -7.38 -13.97
C GLU A 46 47.32 -7.84 -13.76
N LYS A 47 47.02 -9.13 -13.98
CA LYS A 47 45.69 -9.69 -13.71
C LYS A 47 45.30 -9.60 -12.24
N ASN A 48 46.20 -9.97 -11.33
CA ASN A 48 45.96 -9.85 -9.88
C ASN A 48 45.76 -8.39 -9.45
N SER A 49 46.50 -7.45 -10.04
CA SER A 49 46.36 -6.03 -9.76
C SER A 49 45.02 -5.48 -10.25
N GLN A 50 44.57 -5.86 -11.45
CA GLN A 50 43.28 -5.44 -11.99
C GLN A 50 42.09 -6.07 -11.24
N GLU A 51 42.20 -7.33 -10.84
CA GLU A 51 41.17 -8.04 -10.08
C GLU A 51 41.04 -7.46 -8.66
N GLY A 52 42.16 -7.13 -8.01
CA GLY A 52 42.18 -6.41 -6.73
C GLY A 52 41.56 -5.01 -6.81
N VAL A 53 41.81 -4.27 -7.89
CA VAL A 53 41.17 -2.95 -8.14
C VAL A 53 39.67 -3.08 -8.43
N LYS A 54 39.24 -4.19 -9.05
CA LYS A 54 37.82 -4.46 -9.32
C LYS A 54 37.06 -4.83 -8.05
N LEU A 55 37.61 -5.75 -7.25
CA LEU A 55 37.08 -6.17 -5.95
C LEU A 55 36.95 -4.99 -4.97
N THR A 56 37.95 -4.11 -4.92
CA THR A 56 37.90 -2.92 -4.05
C THR A 56 36.84 -1.90 -4.49
N LYS A 57 36.63 -1.71 -5.79
CA LYS A 57 35.55 -0.86 -6.31
C LYS A 57 34.17 -1.44 -6.04
N GLU A 58 34.00 -2.75 -6.20
CA GLU A 58 32.75 -3.46 -5.90
C GLU A 58 32.41 -3.36 -4.40
N HIS A 59 33.37 -3.60 -3.50
CA HIS A 59 33.17 -3.41 -2.06
C HIS A 59 32.80 -1.98 -1.68
N HIS A 60 33.43 -0.96 -2.27
CA HIS A 60 33.10 0.44 -1.97
C HIS A 60 31.69 0.84 -2.44
N LEU A 61 31.25 0.30 -3.59
CA LEU A 61 29.89 0.51 -4.10
C LEU A 61 28.84 -0.21 -3.24
N GLU A 62 29.16 -1.40 -2.72
CA GLU A 62 28.32 -2.14 -1.77
C GLU A 62 28.21 -1.41 -0.43
N ASP A 63 29.33 -0.87 0.10
CA ASP A 63 29.36 -0.09 1.33
C ASP A 63 28.49 1.17 1.23
N GLU A 64 28.54 1.89 0.10
CA GLU A 64 27.67 3.04 -0.15
C GLU A 64 26.19 2.63 -0.25
N ALA A 65 25.89 1.52 -0.93
CA ALA A 65 24.53 1.02 -1.05
C ALA A 65 23.97 0.60 0.33
N GLU A 66 24.80 0.00 1.17
CA GLU A 66 24.45 -0.38 2.52
C GLU A 66 24.27 0.84 3.43
N GLN A 67 25.13 1.86 3.33
CA GLN A 67 24.92 3.14 4.01
C GLN A 67 23.61 3.81 3.60
N ARG A 68 23.28 3.84 2.31
CA ARG A 68 22.00 4.37 1.80
C ARG A 68 20.81 3.56 2.34
N ARG A 69 20.94 2.23 2.42
CA ARG A 69 19.93 1.35 3.02
C ARG A 69 19.76 1.61 4.51
N GLN A 70 20.85 1.77 5.25
CA GLN A 70 20.83 2.09 6.68
C GLN A 70 20.20 3.47 6.95
N GLN A 71 20.53 4.49 6.14
CA GLN A 71 19.92 5.82 6.21
C GLN A 71 18.40 5.76 5.98
N ARG A 72 17.93 5.00 4.98
CA ARG A 72 16.49 4.79 4.73
C ARG A 72 15.79 4.10 5.90
N ILE A 73 16.40 3.05 6.46
CA ILE A 73 15.86 2.33 7.62
C ILE A 73 15.79 3.24 8.85
N ALA A 74 16.83 4.05 9.08
CA ALA A 74 16.87 5.00 10.19
C ALA A 74 15.74 6.04 10.08
N PHE A 75 15.52 6.59 8.88
CA PHE A 75 14.43 7.51 8.60
C PHE A 75 13.04 6.88 8.86
N ILE A 76 12.82 5.66 8.37
CA ILE A 76 11.56 4.92 8.59
C ILE A 76 11.34 4.67 10.09
N ARG A 77 12.37 4.26 10.83
CA ARG A 77 12.29 4.06 12.30
C ARG A 77 11.94 5.36 13.01
N GLN A 78 12.54 6.48 12.64
CA GLN A 78 12.24 7.79 13.21
C GLN A 78 10.78 8.19 12.93
N ARG A 79 10.29 7.98 11.71
CA ARG A 79 8.90 8.28 11.33
C ARG A 79 7.90 7.41 12.07
N LEU A 80 8.19 6.11 12.21
CA LEU A 80 7.38 5.19 13.02
C LEU A 80 7.36 5.58 14.49
N LYS A 81 8.50 6.04 15.05
CA LYS A 81 8.56 6.56 16.43
C LYS A 81 7.66 7.78 16.59
N GLN A 82 7.73 8.75 15.68
CA GLN A 82 6.87 9.94 15.68
C GLN A 82 5.38 9.57 15.57
N LEU A 83 5.01 8.65 14.67
CA LEU A 83 3.62 8.19 14.52
C LEU A 83 3.11 7.47 15.77
N LYS A 84 3.94 6.63 16.41
CA LYS A 84 3.60 5.96 17.68
C LYS A 84 3.39 6.95 18.83
N GLU A 85 4.19 8.01 18.91
CA GLU A 85 3.98 9.08 19.91
C GLU A 85 2.69 9.85 19.62
N ARG A 86 2.41 10.21 18.36
CA ARG A 86 1.15 10.88 17.98
C ARG A 86 -0.08 10.02 18.31
N ALA A 87 -0.03 8.71 18.03
CA ALA A 87 -1.11 7.79 18.37
C ALA A 87 -1.30 7.62 19.89
N ARG A 88 -0.22 7.71 20.69
CA ARG A 88 -0.30 7.73 22.16
C ARG A 88 -0.89 9.05 22.67
N ALA A 89 -0.51 10.18 22.09
CA ALA A 89 -1.08 11.48 22.43
C ALA A 89 -2.58 11.55 22.12
N ILE A 90 -3.02 11.02 20.98
CA ILE A 90 -4.44 10.92 20.62
C ILE A 90 -5.18 10.02 21.62
N ARG A 91 -4.64 8.85 21.98
CA ARG A 91 -5.25 7.97 22.98
C ARG A 91 -5.32 8.59 24.37
N LYS A 92 -4.26 9.27 24.80
CA LYS A 92 -4.25 10.01 26.08
C LYS A 92 -5.23 11.18 26.05
N GLY A 93 -5.31 11.91 24.95
CA GLY A 93 -6.29 12.99 24.75
C GLY A 93 -7.72 12.49 24.74
N ALA A 94 -7.99 11.34 24.12
CA ALA A 94 -9.28 10.66 24.18
C ALA A 94 -9.63 10.22 25.61
N ALA A 95 -8.66 9.65 26.35
CA ALA A 95 -8.86 9.29 27.75
C ALA A 95 -9.08 10.53 28.64
N LEU A 96 -8.36 11.63 28.40
CA LEU A 96 -8.54 12.90 29.13
C LEU A 96 -9.91 13.52 28.84
N HIS A 97 -10.35 13.44 27.58
CA HIS A 97 -11.67 13.87 27.13
C HIS A 97 -12.79 13.08 27.83
N THR A 98 -12.60 11.76 28.01
CA THR A 98 -13.50 10.91 28.82
C THR A 98 -13.43 11.23 30.32
N LEU A 99 -12.24 11.49 30.88
CA LEU A 99 -12.05 11.73 32.32
C LEU A 99 -12.54 13.10 32.78
N LEU A 100 -12.40 14.14 31.94
CA LEU A 100 -12.82 15.51 32.28
C LEU A 100 -14.33 15.74 32.15
N GLY A 101 -15.12 14.76 31.73
CA GLY A 101 -16.59 14.90 31.61
C GLY A 101 -17.04 16.03 30.66
N LEU A 102 -16.12 16.58 29.87
CA LEU A 102 -16.43 17.53 28.81
C LEU A 102 -17.12 16.74 27.70
N ARG A 103 -18.45 16.62 27.80
CA ARG A 103 -19.42 16.13 26.81
C ARG A 103 -19.30 16.94 25.50
N GLY A 104 -18.18 16.78 24.81
CA GLY A 104 -17.86 17.42 23.54
C GLY A 104 -17.22 16.44 22.56
N SER A 105 -17.27 15.14 22.85
CA SER A 105 -17.18 14.13 21.82
C SER A 105 -18.48 14.27 21.05
N ILE A 106 -18.39 14.30 19.72
CA ILE A 106 -19.57 14.16 18.87
C ILE A 106 -20.20 12.83 19.28
N SER A 107 -21.19 12.90 20.17
CA SER A 107 -21.93 11.74 20.63
C SER A 107 -22.79 11.33 19.45
N VAL A 108 -22.40 10.21 18.86
CA VAL A 108 -23.14 9.49 17.83
C VAL A 108 -24.48 8.97 18.41
N GLU A 109 -24.76 9.19 19.70
CA GLU A 109 -25.85 8.56 20.43
C GLU A 109 -27.03 9.48 20.79
N ASP A 110 -27.02 10.76 20.40
CA ASP A 110 -28.13 11.68 20.69
C ASP A 110 -29.32 11.47 19.72
N ARG A 111 -29.91 10.27 19.74
CA ARG A 111 -31.19 9.94 19.11
C ARG A 111 -32.30 10.05 20.14
N GLN A 112 -33.25 10.95 19.93
CA GLN A 112 -34.37 11.11 20.84
C GLN A 112 -35.64 10.53 20.22
N ASP A 113 -36.16 9.45 20.79
CA ASP A 113 -37.42 8.86 20.35
C ASP A 113 -38.59 9.55 21.04
N ARG A 114 -39.55 10.02 20.24
CA ARG A 114 -40.77 10.68 20.70
C ARG A 114 -41.98 10.05 20.04
N LEU A 115 -43.08 9.97 20.80
CA LEU A 115 -44.35 9.51 20.27
C LEU A 115 -45.13 10.71 19.70
N LEU A 116 -45.57 10.59 18.45
CA LEU A 116 -46.47 11.54 17.79
C LEU A 116 -47.86 10.92 17.69
N TYR A 117 -48.84 11.58 18.30
CA TYR A 117 -50.24 11.15 18.18
C TYR A 117 -50.72 11.25 16.73
N LYS A 118 -51.42 10.20 16.25
CA LYS A 118 -51.98 10.13 14.88
C LYS A 118 -53.47 10.50 14.85
N LYS A 119 -54.32 9.70 15.49
CA LYS A 119 -55.81 9.81 15.49
C LYS A 119 -56.42 8.79 16.46
N GLY A 120 -57.67 8.97 16.89
CA GLY A 120 -58.40 8.00 17.73
C GLY A 120 -58.37 8.31 19.23
N ASP A 121 -58.47 7.30 20.08
CA ASP A 121 -58.35 7.49 21.53
C ASP A 121 -56.90 7.86 21.92
N VAL A 122 -56.74 8.88 22.75
CA VAL A 122 -55.45 9.40 23.24
C VAL A 122 -54.82 8.46 24.26
N HIS A 123 -55.63 7.62 24.92
CA HIS A 123 -55.15 6.65 25.91
C HIS A 123 -54.66 5.33 25.30
N ASP A 124 -54.98 5.07 24.04
CA ASP A 124 -54.49 3.90 23.31
C ASP A 124 -53.13 4.19 22.67
N ILE A 125 -52.11 3.45 23.10
CA ILE A 125 -50.74 3.55 22.58
C ILE A 125 -50.64 3.24 21.07
N GLY A 126 -51.55 2.43 20.53
CA GLY A 126 -51.61 2.09 19.11
C GLY A 126 -51.89 3.30 18.20
N ASN A 127 -52.46 4.36 18.76
CA ASN A 127 -52.78 5.61 18.07
C ASN A 127 -51.59 6.57 17.95
N TYR A 128 -50.40 6.18 18.42
CA TYR A 128 -49.18 6.96 18.30
C TYR A 128 -48.24 6.40 17.23
N ARG A 129 -47.39 7.28 16.67
CA ARG A 129 -46.27 6.93 15.79
C ARG A 129 -44.98 7.21 16.54
N PRO A 130 -44.08 6.23 16.70
CA PRO A 130 -42.72 6.55 17.12
C PRO A 130 -42.02 7.36 16.03
N ILE A 131 -41.37 8.45 16.42
CA ILE A 131 -40.52 9.28 15.57
C ILE A 131 -39.18 9.44 16.27
N CYS A 132 -38.10 9.25 15.51
CA CYS A 132 -36.76 9.49 15.98
C CYS A 132 -36.32 10.90 15.57
N LEU A 133 -35.97 11.74 16.54
CA LEU A 133 -35.31 13.01 16.29
C LEU A 133 -33.80 12.79 16.18
N LEU A 134 -33.29 13.03 14.97
CA LEU A 134 -31.87 12.96 14.66
C LEU A 134 -31.15 14.25 15.06
N SER A 135 -29.91 14.11 15.56
CA SER A 135 -29.04 15.27 15.81
C SER A 135 -28.73 16.02 14.51
N LEU A 136 -28.28 17.28 14.64
CA LEU A 136 -27.96 18.13 13.48
C LEU A 136 -26.88 17.52 12.59
N ILE A 137 -25.86 16.91 13.20
CA ILE A 137 -24.75 16.27 12.48
C ILE A 137 -25.27 15.12 11.61
N TYR A 138 -26.19 14.30 12.15
CA TYR A 138 -26.83 13.25 11.38
C TYR A 138 -27.64 13.79 10.20
N LYS A 139 -28.46 14.83 10.43
CA LYS A 139 -29.24 15.45 9.35
C LYS A 139 -28.35 15.98 8.23
N LEU A 140 -27.23 16.64 8.58
CA LEU A 140 -26.26 17.13 7.61
C LEU A 140 -25.65 15.98 6.80
N PHE A 141 -25.18 14.93 7.48
CA PHE A 141 -24.57 13.78 6.83
C PHE A 141 -25.56 13.06 5.90
N THR A 142 -26.79 12.80 6.36
CA THR A 142 -27.86 12.22 5.55
C THR A 142 -28.16 13.08 4.33
N ARG A 143 -28.17 14.41 4.45
CA ARG A 143 -28.39 15.32 3.31
C ARG A 143 -27.25 15.25 2.29
N VAL A 144 -26.00 15.18 2.74
CA VAL A 144 -24.84 15.02 1.85
C VAL A 144 -24.91 13.71 1.07
N ILE A 145 -25.24 12.60 1.75
CA ILE A 145 -25.43 11.30 1.09
C ILE A 145 -26.58 11.38 0.09
N LEU A 146 -27.74 11.88 0.50
CA LEU A 146 -28.92 12.01 -0.36
C LEU A 146 -28.58 12.78 -1.64
N ASN A 147 -27.88 13.92 -1.53
CA ASN A 147 -27.52 14.72 -2.70
C ASN A 147 -26.60 13.96 -3.68
N ARG A 148 -25.77 13.03 -3.19
CA ARG A 148 -24.89 12.22 -4.04
C ARG A 148 -25.63 11.10 -4.75
N ILE A 149 -26.62 10.48 -4.09
CA ILE A 149 -27.33 9.31 -4.64
C ILE A 149 -28.66 9.65 -5.31
N SER A 150 -29.23 10.85 -5.08
CA SER A 150 -30.58 11.21 -5.53
C SER A 150 -30.77 10.98 -7.03
N ARG A 151 -29.82 11.42 -7.86
CA ARG A 151 -29.95 11.29 -9.32
C ARG A 151 -30.06 9.84 -9.76
N THR A 152 -29.19 8.97 -9.26
CA THR A 152 -29.21 7.54 -9.58
C THR A 152 -30.48 6.86 -9.07
N LEU A 153 -30.97 7.25 -7.89
CA LEU A 153 -32.24 6.74 -7.37
C LEU A 153 -33.45 7.23 -8.16
N ASP A 154 -33.43 8.48 -8.65
CA ASP A 154 -34.52 9.06 -9.43
C ASP A 154 -34.59 8.45 -10.84
N GLU A 155 -33.43 8.15 -11.46
CA GLU A 155 -33.31 7.47 -12.75
C GLU A 155 -33.74 5.99 -12.68
N GLY A 156 -33.47 5.31 -11.56
CA GLY A 156 -33.82 3.90 -11.36
C GLY A 156 -35.25 3.65 -10.89
N GLN A 157 -36.06 4.70 -10.67
CA GLN A 157 -37.43 4.56 -10.19
C GLN A 157 -38.45 4.39 -11.33
N PRO A 158 -39.49 3.56 -11.14
CA PRO A 158 -40.61 3.46 -12.09
C PRO A 158 -41.30 4.82 -12.33
N GLY A 159 -41.93 4.97 -13.49
CA GLY A 159 -42.66 6.20 -13.84
C GLY A 159 -43.86 6.46 -12.93
N GLU A 160 -44.46 5.40 -12.41
CA GLU A 160 -45.63 5.41 -11.52
C GLU A 160 -45.26 5.78 -10.07
N GLN A 161 -43.98 5.79 -9.74
CA GLN A 161 -43.52 6.20 -8.42
C GLN A 161 -43.44 7.72 -8.37
N ALA A 162 -44.31 8.38 -7.60
CA ALA A 162 -44.25 9.83 -7.34
C ALA A 162 -43.75 10.19 -5.94
N GLY A 163 -43.82 9.25 -5.01
CA GLY A 163 -43.50 9.50 -3.61
C GLY A 163 -42.03 9.87 -3.42
N PHE A 164 -41.79 10.98 -2.71
CA PHE A 164 -40.44 11.48 -2.37
C PHE A 164 -39.55 11.85 -3.55
N ARG A 165 -40.13 12.06 -4.74
CA ARG A 165 -39.41 12.50 -5.94
C ARG A 165 -39.58 13.99 -6.18
N ARG A 166 -38.56 14.59 -6.79
CA ARG A 166 -38.62 16.01 -7.15
C ARG A 166 -39.54 16.21 -8.36
N GLY A 167 -40.46 17.16 -8.27
CA GLY A 167 -41.34 17.53 -9.39
C GLY A 167 -42.57 16.63 -9.57
N PHE A 168 -42.78 15.68 -8.66
CA PHE A 168 -43.99 14.84 -8.65
C PHE A 168 -44.88 15.23 -7.47
N SER A 169 -46.19 15.18 -7.67
CA SER A 169 -47.18 15.44 -6.64
C SER A 169 -48.19 14.30 -6.53
N THR A 170 -48.80 14.15 -5.36
CA THR A 170 -49.96 13.25 -5.20
C THR A 170 -51.15 13.70 -6.05
N ILE A 171 -51.20 14.99 -6.43
CA ILE A 171 -52.25 15.55 -7.28
C ILE A 171 -52.24 14.90 -8.67
N ASP A 172 -51.05 14.68 -9.25
CA ASP A 172 -50.91 14.09 -10.60
C ASP A 172 -51.49 12.67 -10.63
N HIS A 173 -51.23 11.90 -9.58
CA HIS A 173 -51.80 10.56 -9.43
C HIS A 173 -53.29 10.56 -9.17
N VAL A 174 -53.81 11.47 -8.32
CA VAL A 174 -55.25 11.60 -8.11
C VAL A 174 -55.93 11.92 -9.43
N HIS A 175 -55.40 12.90 -10.18
CA HIS A 175 -55.93 13.26 -11.50
C HIS A 175 -55.93 12.07 -12.47
N THR A 176 -54.81 11.35 -12.55
CA THR A 176 -54.67 10.17 -13.41
C THR A 176 -55.69 9.09 -13.06
N ILE A 177 -55.87 8.78 -11.77
CA ILE A 177 -56.85 7.80 -11.30
C ILE A 177 -58.27 8.26 -11.59
N THR A 178 -58.60 9.53 -11.34
CA THR A 178 -59.93 10.09 -11.65
C THR A 178 -60.23 9.95 -13.14
N LYS A 179 -59.27 10.30 -14.01
CA LYS A 179 -59.42 10.17 -15.46
C LYS A 179 -59.62 8.73 -15.90
N LEU A 180 -58.87 7.80 -15.32
CA LEU A 180 -59.01 6.37 -15.60
C LEU A 180 -60.41 5.86 -15.22
N ILE A 181 -60.94 6.29 -14.07
CA ILE A 181 -62.29 5.92 -13.61
C ILE A 181 -63.35 6.47 -14.55
N GLU A 182 -63.22 7.72 -15.00
CA GLU A 182 -64.13 8.34 -15.97
C GLU A 182 -64.17 7.56 -17.28
N VAL A 183 -63.00 7.32 -17.88
CA VAL A 183 -62.86 6.56 -19.12
C VAL A 183 -63.40 5.15 -18.95
N SER A 184 -63.10 4.46 -17.84
CA SER A 184 -63.63 3.12 -17.59
C SER A 184 -65.15 3.08 -17.45
N ARG A 185 -65.79 4.15 -16.97
CA ARG A 185 -67.26 4.26 -16.90
C ARG A 185 -67.88 4.52 -18.26
N GLU A 186 -67.23 5.33 -19.10
CA GLU A 186 -67.64 5.62 -20.47
C GLU A 186 -67.51 4.40 -21.40
N TYR A 187 -66.40 3.67 -21.28
CA TYR A 187 -66.12 2.45 -22.06
C TYR A 187 -66.72 1.18 -21.48
N LYS A 188 -67.45 1.26 -20.36
CA LYS A 188 -68.28 0.14 -19.93
C LYS A 188 -69.27 -0.07 -21.09
N PRO A 189 -69.19 -1.18 -21.86
CA PRO A 189 -70.14 -1.39 -22.94
C PRO A 189 -71.50 -1.27 -22.26
N LEU A 190 -72.39 -0.46 -22.85
CA LEU A 190 -73.81 -0.52 -22.55
C LEU A 190 -74.13 -2.01 -22.58
N ALA A 191 -74.21 -2.65 -21.41
CA ALA A 191 -74.74 -3.97 -21.27
C ALA A 191 -76.19 -3.75 -21.67
N VAL A 192 -76.43 -4.00 -22.95
CA VAL A 192 -77.72 -3.92 -23.62
C VAL A 192 -78.68 -4.74 -22.75
N PRO A 193 -79.88 -4.22 -22.46
CA PRO A 193 -80.83 -4.79 -21.49
C PRO A 193 -81.11 -6.28 -21.68
#